data_AF-A0A4U7DB06-F1
#
_entry.id   AF-A0A4U7DB06-F1
#
_cell.length_a   1.000
_cell.length_b   1.000
_cell.length_c   1.000
_cell.angle_alpha   90.00
_cell.angle_beta   90.00
_cell.angle_gamma   90.00
#
_symmetry.space_group_name_H-M   'P 1'
#
loop_
_entity.id
_entity.type
_entity.pdbx_description
1 polymer ?
#
loop_
_entity_poly.entity_id
_entity_poly.type
_entity_poly.pdbx_seq_one_letter_code
_entity_poly.pdbx_strand_id
1 'polypeptide(L)'
;MTDAFAGAGTVFRRELATVLRTPGYGVLGVGLLAVLWLLVAVGGGGATGFVPAVVDLLLPAELLVPLLAVVLGYRALLADAVSGEFAVIRTHSVGVAGYVVGVLLARLVALVAVVGLPFAVIGGYVWVTAAPDTGIFATHAGVDSPLLYVRFLA
;
A
#
# COMPACT_ATOMS: atom_id res chain seq x y z
N MET A 1 6.87 -23.51 30.41
CA MET A 1 6.23 -23.12 29.14
C MET A 1 7.06 -21.99 28.59
N THR A 2 7.78 -22.21 27.49
CA THR A 2 8.51 -21.13 26.80
C THR A 2 7.45 -20.14 26.31
N ASP A 3 7.55 -18.88 26.67
CA ASP A 3 6.61 -17.85 26.21
C ASP A 3 6.63 -17.84 24.68
N ALA A 4 5.48 -18.11 24.06
CA ALA A 4 5.35 -18.25 22.61
C ALA A 4 5.78 -16.96 21.89
N PHE A 5 5.66 -15.80 22.55
CA PHE A 5 6.02 -14.49 22.02
C PHE A 5 7.39 -13.98 22.51
N ALA A 6 8.18 -14.82 23.19
CA ALA A 6 9.51 -14.47 23.63
C ALA A 6 10.36 -13.93 22.46
N GLY A 7 10.92 -12.73 22.63
CA GLY A 7 11.81 -12.11 21.66
C GLY A 7 11.13 -11.29 20.55
N ALA A 8 9.80 -11.25 20.47
CA ALA A 8 9.08 -10.55 19.39
C ALA A 8 9.49 -9.08 19.22
N GLY A 9 9.61 -8.34 20.33
CA GLY A 9 10.02 -6.93 20.30
C GLY A 9 11.47 -6.70 19.86
N THR A 10 12.36 -7.69 20.06
CA THR A 10 13.74 -7.62 19.58
C THR A 10 13.81 -7.90 18.08
N VAL A 11 13.08 -8.93 17.62
CA VAL A 11 12.95 -9.25 16.19
C VAL A 11 12.33 -8.08 15.44
N PHE A 12 11.24 -7.50 15.95
CA PHE A 12 10.60 -6.32 15.35
C PHE A 12 11.58 -5.15 15.14
N ARG A 13 12.36 -4.78 16.17
CA ARG A 13 13.33 -3.68 16.08
C ARG A 13 14.45 -3.97 15.09
N ARG A 14 14.94 -5.21 15.06
CA ARG A 14 15.92 -5.66 14.07
C ARG A 14 15.36 -5.50 12.66
N GLU A 15 14.17 -6.03 12.42
CA GLU A 15 13.55 -6.00 11.09
C GLU A 15 13.23 -4.58 10.63
N LEU A 16 12.82 -3.70 11.55
CA LEU A 16 12.61 -2.29 11.23
C LEU A 16 13.92 -1.60 10.84
N ALA A 17 15.02 -1.89 11.52
CA ALA A 17 16.34 -1.38 11.14
C ALA A 17 16.78 -1.92 9.76
N THR A 18 16.46 -3.18 9.44
CA THR A 18 16.71 -3.76 8.11
C THR A 18 15.93 -3.02 7.03
N VAL A 19 14.64 -2.77 7.25
CA VAL A 19 13.79 -2.01 6.31
C VAL A 19 14.37 -0.61 6.07
N LEU A 20 14.72 0.12 7.13
CA LEU A 20 15.24 1.48 7.04
C LEU A 20 16.59 1.57 6.31
N ARG A 21 17.42 0.53 6.41
CA ARG A 21 18.72 0.47 5.73
C ARG A 21 18.66 -0.06 4.31
N THR A 22 17.51 -0.60 3.89
CA THR A 22 17.35 -1.21 2.57
C THR A 22 16.79 -0.18 1.59
N PRO A 23 17.61 0.33 0.64
CA PRO A 23 17.19 1.41 -0.25
C PRO A 23 16.02 1.02 -1.15
N GLY A 24 15.82 -0.29 -1.40
CA GLY A 24 14.71 -0.81 -2.20
C GLY A 24 13.32 -0.37 -1.71
N TYR A 25 13.11 -0.20 -0.39
CA TYR A 25 11.84 0.30 0.13
C TYR A 25 11.60 1.76 -0.27
N GLY A 26 12.66 2.58 -0.26
CA GLY A 26 12.60 3.97 -0.71
C GLY A 26 12.31 4.07 -2.21
N VAL A 27 13.02 3.28 -3.03
CA VAL A 27 12.78 3.21 -4.48
C VAL A 27 11.35 2.79 -4.79
N LEU A 28 10.83 1.81 -4.07
CA LEU A 28 9.46 1.33 -4.26
C LEU A 28 8.42 2.39 -3.86
N GLY A 29 8.63 3.11 -2.76
CA GLY A 29 7.76 4.22 -2.36
C GLY A 29 7.77 5.37 -3.38
N VAL A 30 8.94 5.77 -3.88
CA VAL A 30 9.06 6.80 -4.93
C VAL A 30 8.45 6.33 -6.24
N GLY A 31 8.68 5.08 -6.64
CA GLY A 31 8.08 4.50 -7.84
C GLY A 31 6.55 4.45 -7.76
N LEU A 32 6.00 4.04 -6.62
CA LEU A 32 4.55 4.08 -6.38
C LEU A 32 4.02 5.51 -6.48
N LEU A 33 4.67 6.48 -5.83
CA LEU A 33 4.28 7.89 -5.92
C LEU A 33 4.26 8.39 -7.36
N ALA A 34 5.28 8.06 -8.15
CA ALA A 34 5.33 8.44 -9.56
C ALA A 34 4.17 7.85 -10.38
N VAL A 35 3.82 6.59 -10.14
CA VAL A 35 2.67 5.93 -10.79
C VAL A 35 1.35 6.60 -10.40
N LEU A 36 1.12 6.83 -9.10
CA LEU A 36 -0.09 7.48 -8.61
C LEU A 36 -0.21 8.91 -9.17
N TRP A 37 0.89 9.65 -9.19
CA TRP A 37 0.93 11.00 -9.74
C TRP A 37 0.57 11.02 -11.23
N LEU A 38 1.14 10.10 -12.02
CA LEU A 38 0.82 9.98 -13.44
C LEU A 38 -0.66 9.66 -13.66
N LEU A 39 -1.23 8.74 -12.89
CA LEU A 39 -2.64 8.37 -12.98
C LEU A 39 -3.56 9.55 -12.71
N VAL A 40 -3.32 10.29 -11.63
CA VAL A 40 -4.11 11.49 -11.28
C VAL A 40 -3.92 12.62 -12.30
N ALA A 41 -2.71 12.79 -12.83
CA ALA A 41 -2.44 13.81 -13.85
C ALA A 41 -3.15 13.50 -15.18
N VAL A 42 -3.21 12.22 -15.57
CA VAL A 42 -3.89 11.78 -16.80
C VAL A 42 -5.41 11.72 -16.62
N GLY A 43 -5.91 11.23 -15.49
CA GLY A 43 -7.34 11.17 -15.18
C GLY A 43 -7.97 12.54 -14.93
N GLY A 44 -7.16 13.54 -14.56
CA GLY A 44 -7.61 14.90 -14.31
C GLY A 44 -8.17 15.11 -12.90
N GLY A 45 -8.20 14.07 -12.07
CA GLY A 45 -8.73 14.11 -10.71
C GLY A 45 -8.15 15.21 -9.84
N GLY A 46 -6.86 15.53 -10.03
CA GLY A 46 -6.17 16.58 -9.29
C GLY A 46 -6.80 17.97 -9.41
N ALA A 47 -7.28 18.33 -10.60
CA ALA A 47 -7.91 19.63 -10.83
C ALA A 47 -9.40 19.65 -10.45
N THR A 48 -10.07 18.50 -10.59
CA THR A 48 -11.53 18.37 -10.39
C THR A 48 -11.93 18.10 -8.95
N GLY A 49 -11.01 17.65 -8.10
CA GLY A 49 -11.23 17.45 -6.67
C GLY A 49 -11.18 15.98 -6.22
N PHE A 50 -11.60 15.74 -4.97
CA PHE A 50 -11.34 14.48 -4.27
C PHE A 50 -12.07 13.27 -4.87
N VAL A 51 -13.34 13.42 -5.25
CA VAL A 51 -14.14 12.29 -5.75
C VAL A 51 -13.57 11.72 -7.07
N PRO A 52 -13.27 12.53 -8.09
CA PRO A 52 -12.63 12.02 -9.30
C PRO A 52 -11.24 11.44 -9.05
N ALA A 53 -10.43 12.05 -8.17
CA ALA A 53 -9.12 11.50 -7.81
C ALA A 53 -9.21 10.11 -7.15
N VAL A 54 -10.26 9.85 -6.35
CA VAL A 54 -10.53 8.51 -5.81
C VAL A 54 -10.87 7.53 -6.93
N VAL A 55 -11.70 7.93 -7.90
CA VAL A 55 -12.06 7.09 -9.05
C VAL A 55 -10.82 6.74 -9.88
N ASP A 56 -9.94 7.70 -10.14
CA ASP A 56 -8.68 7.49 -10.88
C ASP A 56 -7.77 6.45 -10.19
N LEU A 57 -7.80 6.41 -8.85
CA LEU A 57 -6.88 5.61 -8.04
C LEU A 57 -7.48 4.31 -7.50
N LEU A 58 -8.79 4.11 -7.60
CA LEU A 58 -9.49 2.96 -7.00
C LEU A 58 -8.95 1.64 -7.54
N LEU A 59 -9.00 1.46 -8.87
CA LEU A 59 -8.51 0.25 -9.52
C LEU A 59 -7.01 0.01 -9.27
N PRO A 60 -6.13 1.01 -9.44
CA PRO A 60 -4.72 0.88 -9.06
C PRO A 60 -4.52 0.49 -7.59
N ALA A 61 -5.28 1.06 -6.65
CA ALA A 61 -5.15 0.74 -5.23
C ALA A 61 -5.58 -0.70 -4.92
N GLU A 62 -6.72 -1.14 -5.49
CA GLU A 62 -7.24 -2.50 -5.36
C GLU A 62 -6.24 -3.55 -5.87
N LEU A 63 -5.43 -3.21 -6.88
CA LEU A 63 -4.41 -4.12 -7.42
C LEU A 63 -3.07 -4.02 -6.67
N LEU A 64 -2.54 -2.80 -6.53
CA LEU A 64 -1.17 -2.58 -6.06
C LEU A 64 -1.04 -2.83 -4.56
N VAL A 65 -2.02 -2.46 -3.75
CA VAL A 65 -1.91 -2.60 -2.29
C VAL A 65 -1.83 -4.07 -1.87
N PRO A 66 -2.72 -4.98 -2.33
CA PRO A 66 -2.58 -6.41 -2.01
C PRO A 66 -1.30 -7.02 -2.57
N LEU A 67 -0.90 -6.63 -3.78
CA LEU A 67 0.34 -7.11 -4.39
C LEU A 67 1.56 -6.75 -3.53
N LEU A 68 1.67 -5.48 -3.13
CA LEU A 68 2.75 -5.00 -2.26
C LEU A 68 2.71 -5.68 -0.89
N ALA A 69 1.53 -5.90 -0.31
CA ALA A 69 1.37 -6.61 0.94
C ALA A 69 1.92 -8.04 0.87
N VAL A 70 1.61 -8.77 -0.20
CA VAL A 70 2.12 -10.13 -0.43
C VAL A 70 3.64 -10.11 -0.63
N VAL A 71 4.15 -9.19 -1.47
CA VAL A 71 5.58 -9.10 -1.77
C VAL A 71 6.40 -8.75 -0.52
N LEU A 72 5.96 -7.79 0.29
CA LEU A 72 6.69 -7.36 1.48
C LEU A 72 6.52 -8.31 2.67
N GLY A 73 5.34 -8.91 2.82
CA GLY A 73 5.02 -9.83 3.93
C GLY A 73 5.56 -11.23 3.69
N TYR A 74 5.00 -11.94 2.71
CA TYR A 74 5.30 -13.37 2.49
C TYR A 74 6.75 -13.60 2.08
N ARG A 75 7.31 -12.77 1.19
CA ARG A 75 8.70 -13.00 0.74
C ARG A 75 9.73 -12.83 1.85
N ALA A 76 9.44 -12.04 2.89
CA ALA A 76 10.33 -11.93 4.04
C ALA A 76 10.49 -13.29 4.73
N LEU A 77 9.36 -13.96 5.04
CA LEU A 77 9.39 -15.27 5.68
C LEU A 77 9.97 -16.36 4.76
N LEU A 78 9.68 -16.29 3.47
CA LEU A 78 10.23 -17.24 2.49
C LEU A 78 11.76 -17.09 2.33
N ALA A 79 12.27 -15.86 2.33
CA ALA A 79 13.69 -15.60 2.18
C ALA A 79 14.50 -16.22 3.34
N ASP A 80 14.01 -16.10 4.57
CA ASP A 80 14.65 -16.67 5.76
C ASP A 80 14.66 -18.20 5.76
N ALA A 81 13.61 -18.81 5.18
CA ALA A 81 13.53 -20.25 4.99
C ALA A 81 14.59 -20.75 3.99
N VAL A 82 14.77 -20.01 2.89
CA VAL A 82 15.68 -20.38 1.80
C VAL A 82 17.15 -20.10 2.18
N SER A 83 17.42 -19.02 2.93
CA SER A 83 18.77 -18.65 3.37
C SER A 83 19.34 -19.54 4.47
N GLY A 84 18.47 -20.34 5.14
CA GLY A 84 18.85 -21.17 6.29
C GLY A 84 18.99 -20.40 7.60
N GLU A 85 18.59 -19.13 7.64
CA GLU A 85 18.71 -18.26 8.82
C GLU A 85 17.99 -18.83 10.06
N PHE A 86 16.92 -19.61 9.84
CA PHE A 86 16.22 -20.31 10.91
C PHE A 86 17.12 -21.26 11.73
N ALA A 87 18.17 -21.83 11.13
CA ALA A 87 19.12 -22.66 11.89
C ALA A 87 19.86 -21.85 12.96
N VAL A 88 20.20 -20.60 12.65
CA VAL A 88 20.85 -19.68 13.59
C VAL A 88 19.86 -19.19 14.64
N ILE A 89 18.66 -18.76 14.24
CA ILE A 89 17.66 -18.21 15.17
C ILE A 89 17.25 -19.25 16.23
N ARG A 90 17.21 -20.53 15.88
CA ARG A 90 16.91 -21.63 16.83
C ARG A 90 17.96 -21.81 17.93
N THR A 91 19.17 -21.26 17.78
CA THR A 91 20.18 -21.26 18.85
C THR A 91 19.90 -20.20 19.92
N HIS A 92 19.00 -19.26 19.65
CA HIS A 92 18.59 -18.20 20.56
C HIS A 92 17.25 -18.57 21.22
N SER A 93 16.97 -18.00 22.39
CA SER A 93 15.73 -18.23 23.15
C SER A 93 14.52 -17.46 22.57
N VAL A 94 14.29 -17.55 21.26
CA VAL A 94 13.19 -16.87 20.56
C VAL A 94 12.08 -17.87 20.24
N GLY A 95 10.85 -17.54 20.62
CA GLY A 95 9.68 -18.35 20.28
C GLY A 95 9.33 -18.24 18.80
N VAL A 96 8.85 -19.33 18.18
CA VAL A 96 8.46 -19.33 16.76
C VAL A 96 7.38 -18.30 16.46
N ALA A 97 6.35 -18.21 17.31
CA ALA A 97 5.28 -17.22 17.15
C ALA A 97 5.81 -15.79 17.36
N GLY A 98 6.69 -15.59 18.34
CA GLY A 98 7.36 -14.31 18.57
C GLY A 98 8.18 -13.84 17.36
N TYR A 99 8.89 -14.76 16.69
CA TYR A 99 9.59 -14.46 15.46
C TYR A 99 8.64 -14.00 14.35
N VAL A 100 7.65 -14.82 14.02
CA VAL A 100 6.70 -14.54 12.93
C VAL A 100 5.97 -13.23 13.17
N VAL A 101 5.47 -12.99 14.39
CA VAL A 101 4.79 -11.74 14.75
C VAL A 101 5.75 -10.54 14.65
N GLY A 102 6.99 -10.66 15.15
CA GLY A 102 7.97 -9.60 15.05
C GLY A 102 8.26 -9.19 13.60
N VAL A 103 8.44 -10.17 12.72
CA VAL A 103 8.67 -9.94 11.28
C VAL A 103 7.44 -9.31 10.62
N LEU A 104 6.26 -9.91 10.81
CA LEU A 104 5.04 -9.43 10.16
C LEU A 104 4.64 -8.03 10.63
N LEU A 105 4.84 -7.69 11.91
CA LEU A 105 4.61 -6.33 12.40
C LEU A 105 5.57 -5.33 11.77
N ALA A 106 6.86 -5.68 11.65
CA ALA A 106 7.83 -4.80 10.99
C ALA A 106 7.49 -4.60 9.50
N ARG A 107 7.05 -5.65 8.80
CA ARG A 107 6.61 -5.56 7.41
C ARG A 107 5.28 -4.82 7.24
N LEU A 108 4.37 -4.91 8.21
CA LEU A 108 3.15 -4.10 8.23
C LEU A 108 3.49 -2.62 8.34
N VAL A 109 4.40 -2.24 9.25
CA VAL A 109 4.88 -0.86 9.37
C VAL A 109 5.52 -0.39 8.06
N ALA A 110 6.36 -1.23 7.44
CA ALA A 110 6.96 -0.93 6.15
C ALA A 110 5.91 -0.72 5.05
N LEU A 111 4.90 -1.60 4.96
CA LEU A 111 3.81 -1.51 4.00
C LEU A 111 3.01 -0.21 4.19
N VAL A 112 2.62 0.10 5.44
CA VAL A 112 1.88 1.32 5.77
C VAL A 112 2.68 2.56 5.42
N ALA A 113 3.99 2.60 5.69
CA ALA A 113 4.81 3.73 5.33
C ALA A 113 4.95 3.86 3.80
N VAL A 114 5.29 2.76 3.12
CA VAL A 114 5.55 2.74 1.67
C VAL A 114 4.32 3.02 0.84
N VAL A 115 3.13 2.59 1.28
CA VAL A 115 1.86 2.83 0.59
C VAL A 115 1.22 4.11 1.09
N GLY A 116 1.09 4.25 2.41
CA GLY A 116 0.37 5.36 3.04
C GLY A 116 1.02 6.71 2.76
N LEU A 117 2.36 6.82 2.73
CA LEU A 117 3.02 8.11 2.46
C LEU A 117 2.74 8.62 1.05
N PRO A 118 2.93 7.85 -0.05
CA PRO A 118 2.52 8.28 -1.39
C PRO A 118 1.06 8.69 -1.51
N PHE A 119 0.14 7.89 -0.97
CA PHE A 119 -1.30 8.23 -1.00
C PHE A 119 -1.59 9.51 -0.20
N ALA A 120 -0.95 9.72 0.95
CA ALA A 120 -1.10 10.94 1.74
C ALA A 120 -0.55 12.17 1.00
N VAL A 121 0.58 12.04 0.29
CA VAL A 121 1.13 13.11 -0.55
C VAL A 121 0.16 13.48 -1.67
N ILE A 122 -0.40 12.50 -2.36
CA ILE A 122 -1.40 12.75 -3.42
C ILE A 122 -2.68 13.36 -2.84
N GLY A 123 -3.17 12.86 -1.71
CA GLY A 123 -4.34 13.44 -1.03
C GLY A 123 -4.11 14.89 -0.62
N GLY A 124 -2.92 15.21 -0.09
CA GLY A 124 -2.53 16.58 0.22
C GLY A 124 -2.42 17.47 -1.02
N TYR A 125 -1.88 16.95 -2.13
CA TYR A 125 -1.85 17.65 -3.40
C TYR A 125 -3.25 17.98 -3.91
N VAL A 126 -4.15 17.01 -3.95
CA VAL A 126 -5.55 17.21 -4.37
C VAL A 126 -6.25 18.20 -3.46
N TRP A 127 -6.03 18.13 -2.15
CA TRP A 127 -6.63 19.06 -1.18
C TRP A 127 -6.26 20.53 -1.45
N VAL A 128 -5.02 20.80 -1.87
CA VAL A 128 -4.54 22.17 -2.16
C VAL A 128 -4.93 22.63 -3.58
N THR A 129 -5.19 21.71 -4.50
CA THR A 129 -5.43 22.02 -5.93
C THR A 129 -6.88 21.89 -6.39
N ALA A 130 -7.75 21.30 -5.56
CA ALA A 130 -9.15 21.14 -5.87
C ALA A 130 -9.82 22.48 -6.21
N ALA A 131 -10.52 22.52 -7.35
CA ALA A 131 -11.35 23.66 -7.71
C ALA A 131 -12.47 23.90 -6.67
N PRO A 132 -12.94 25.14 -6.48
CA PRO A 132 -14.04 25.44 -5.56
C PRO A 132 -15.26 24.58 -5.87
N ASP A 133 -15.92 24.06 -4.83
CA ASP A 133 -17.13 23.27 -4.97
C ASP A 133 -18.16 24.04 -5.80
N THR A 134 -18.42 23.57 -7.02
CA THR A 134 -19.63 23.96 -7.73
C THR A 134 -20.76 23.27 -7.00
N GLY A 135 -21.46 23.96 -6.09
CA GLY A 135 -22.61 23.45 -5.31
C GLY A 135 -23.81 22.98 -6.15
N ILE A 136 -23.60 22.67 -7.42
CA ILE A 136 -24.53 22.08 -8.35
C ILE A 136 -24.23 20.58 -8.38
N PHE A 137 -24.89 19.83 -7.50
CA PHE A 137 -25.05 18.39 -7.71
C PHE A 137 -25.95 18.23 -8.93
N ALA A 138 -25.37 17.98 -10.11
CA ALA A 138 -26.14 17.52 -11.24
C ALA A 138 -26.70 16.12 -10.89
N THR A 139 -27.94 16.06 -10.40
CA THR A 139 -28.71 14.83 -10.30
C THR A 139 -29.07 14.39 -11.72
N HIS A 140 -28.08 13.87 -12.44
CA HIS A 140 -28.39 12.97 -13.54
C HIS A 140 -28.81 11.68 -12.87
N ALA A 141 -30.12 11.41 -12.81
CA ALA A 141 -30.59 10.05 -12.73
C ALA A 141 -29.87 9.34 -13.89
N GLY A 142 -28.88 8.50 -13.56
CA GLY A 142 -28.23 7.65 -14.54
C GLY A 142 -29.34 6.87 -15.18
N VAL A 143 -29.74 7.28 -16.38
CA VAL A 143 -30.70 6.53 -17.16
C VAL A 143 -29.89 5.35 -17.67
N ASP A 144 -29.75 4.33 -16.82
CA ASP A 144 -29.24 3.00 -17.15
C ASP A 144 -30.27 2.35 -18.08
N SER A 145 -30.46 2.95 -19.25
CA SER A 145 -31.35 2.48 -20.30
C SER A 145 -30.49 1.73 -21.30
N PRO A 146 -30.67 0.40 -21.41
CA PRO A 146 -30.00 -0.40 -22.43
C PRO A 146 -30.21 0.15 -23.84
N LEU A 147 -31.33 0.86 -24.10
CA LEU A 147 -31.62 1.50 -25.39
C LEU A 147 -30.64 2.64 -25.73
N LEU A 148 -30.17 3.41 -24.75
CA LEU A 148 -29.16 4.46 -24.99
C LEU A 148 -27.79 3.87 -25.32
N TYR A 149 -27.45 2.72 -24.72
CA TYR A 149 -26.20 2.00 -25.02
C TYR A 149 -26.18 1.48 -26.48
N VAL A 150 -27.30 0.92 -26.96
CA VAL A 150 -27.41 0.40 -28.34
C VAL A 150 -27.18 1.47 -29.40
N ARG A 151 -27.54 2.73 -29.14
CA ARG A 151 -27.31 3.86 -30.07
C ARG A 151 -25.82 4.06 -30.41
N PHE A 152 -24.90 3.71 -29.50
CA PHE A 152 -23.46 3.85 -29.74
C PHE A 152 -22.84 2.68 -30.50
N LEU A 153 -23.64 1.66 -30.86
CA LEU A 153 -23.20 0.51 -31.67
C LEU A 153 -23.57 0.63 -33.15
N ALA A 154 -24.24 1.71 -33.56
CA ALA A 154 -24.69 1.97 -34.92
C ALA A 154 -23.77 2.96 -35.65
#